data_AF-A0A563EFT7-F1
#
_entry.id   AF-A0A563EFT7-F1
#
_cell.length_a   1.000
_cell.length_b   1.000
_cell.length_c   1.000
_cell.angle_alpha   90.00
_cell.angle_beta   90.00
_cell.angle_gamma   90.00
#
_symmetry.space_group_name_H-M   'P 1'
#
loop_
_entity.id
_entity.type
_entity.pdbx_description
1 polymer ?
#
loop_
_entity_poly.entity_id
_entity_poly.type
_entity_poly.pdbx_seq_one_letter_code
_entity_poly.pdbx_strand_id
1 'polypeptide(L)'
;MRQKAAELFEAGVSAVEVAARLEVSTKSAYAWRREWVAGGPDALKSEGSVGASTKLAAKQVERLRQRLEAGPAASGYTEDQRWTLARVVKLIATQPL
;
A
#
# COMPACT_ATOMS: atom_id res chain seq x y z
N MET A 1 11.02 -1.46 -0.40
CA MET A 1 11.80 -2.32 -1.32
C MET A 1 12.72 -1.51 -2.23
N ARG A 2 12.21 -0.61 -3.08
CA ARG A 2 13.05 0.21 -4.00
C ARG A 2 14.12 1.05 -3.30
N GLN A 3 13.79 1.67 -2.16
CA GLN A 3 14.79 2.39 -1.34
C GLN A 3 15.94 1.49 -0.88
N LYS A 4 15.62 0.27 -0.41
CA LYS A 4 16.64 -0.71 0.00
C LYS A 4 17.47 -1.21 -1.18
N ALA A 5 16.90 -1.29 -2.38
CA ALA A 5 17.65 -1.57 -3.61
C ALA A 5 18.64 -0.43 -3.93
N ALA A 6 18.24 0.84 -3.75
CA ALA A 6 19.12 1.99 -3.93
C ALA A 6 20.33 1.92 -2.98
N GLU A 7 20.10 1.65 -1.69
CA GLU A 7 21.17 1.49 -0.69
C GLU A 7 22.17 0.38 -1.09
N LEU A 8 21.66 -0.74 -1.61
CA LEU A 8 22.50 -1.84 -2.07
C LEU A 8 23.29 -1.47 -3.34
N PHE A 9 22.70 -0.69 -4.25
CA PHE A 9 23.41 -0.20 -5.44
C PHE A 9 24.49 0.82 -5.11
N GLU A 10 24.25 1.72 -4.15
CA GLU A 10 25.27 2.62 -3.58
C GLU A 10 26.43 1.83 -2.96
N ALA A 11 26.13 0.71 -2.30
CA ALA A 11 27.14 -0.22 -1.78
C ALA A 11 27.83 -1.09 -2.86
N GLY A 12 27.56 -0.85 -4.15
CA GLY A 12 28.19 -1.56 -5.28
C GLY A 12 27.60 -2.95 -5.57
N VAL A 13 26.52 -3.36 -4.91
CA VAL A 13 25.92 -4.68 -5.09
C VAL A 13 25.29 -4.82 -6.48
N SER A 14 25.43 -5.99 -7.10
CA SER A 14 24.91 -6.25 -8.45
C SER A 14 23.38 -6.39 -8.48
N ALA A 15 22.74 -6.12 -9.63
CA ALA A 15 21.30 -6.28 -9.78
C ALA A 15 20.80 -7.71 -9.52
N VAL A 16 21.59 -8.73 -9.87
CA VAL A 16 21.25 -10.13 -9.62
C VAL A 16 21.26 -10.44 -8.12
N GLU A 17 22.25 -9.93 -7.40
CA GLU A 17 22.35 -10.14 -5.96
C GLU A 17 21.31 -9.33 -5.19
N VAL A 18 20.98 -8.12 -5.64
CA VAL A 18 19.83 -7.36 -5.12
C VAL A 18 18.52 -8.12 -5.34
N ALA A 19 18.33 -8.75 -6.50
CA ALA A 19 17.15 -9.56 -6.76
C ALA A 19 17.02 -10.73 -5.78
N ALA A 20 18.13 -11.45 -5.53
CA ALA A 20 18.17 -12.53 -4.56
C ALA A 20 17.88 -12.05 -3.13
N ARG A 21 18.54 -10.96 -2.68
CA ARG A 21 18.42 -10.44 -1.31
C ARG A 21 17.04 -9.85 -1.01
N LEU A 22 16.36 -9.29 -2.03
CA LEU A 22 15.05 -8.66 -1.88
C LEU A 22 13.89 -9.55 -2.36
N GLU A 23 14.18 -10.78 -2.79
CA GLU A 23 13.21 -11.74 -3.31
C GLU A 23 12.34 -11.17 -4.45
N VAL A 24 12.96 -10.38 -5.32
CA VAL A 24 12.31 -9.81 -6.52
C VAL A 24 12.84 -10.44 -7.79
N SER A 25 12.11 -10.30 -8.88
CA SER A 25 12.62 -10.75 -10.18
C SER A 25 13.90 -9.99 -10.57
N THR A 26 14.83 -10.70 -11.22
CA THR A 26 16.03 -10.09 -11.82
C THR A 26 15.67 -8.97 -12.79
N LYS A 27 14.60 -9.13 -13.57
CA LYS A 27 14.05 -8.10 -14.46
C LYS A 27 13.74 -6.80 -13.71
N SER A 28 13.08 -6.88 -12.56
CA SER A 28 12.78 -5.71 -11.72
C SER A 28 14.05 -5.06 -11.20
N ALA A 29 15.00 -5.85 -10.70
CA ALA A 29 16.26 -5.33 -10.19
C ALA A 29 17.10 -4.64 -11.28
N TYR A 30 17.11 -5.15 -12.52
CA TYR A 30 17.76 -4.49 -13.65
C TYR A 30 17.06 -3.18 -14.04
N ALA A 31 15.73 -3.15 -14.02
CA ALA A 31 14.98 -1.91 -14.26
C ALA A 31 15.36 -0.84 -13.23
N TRP A 32 15.36 -1.22 -11.94
CA TRP A 32 15.74 -0.33 -10.84
C TRP A 32 17.19 0.12 -10.94
N ARG A 33 18.12 -0.75 -11.38
CA ARG A 33 19.52 -0.37 -11.57
C ARG A 33 19.65 0.71 -12.66
N ARG A 34 18.89 0.62 -13.76
CA ARG A 34 18.92 1.65 -14.80
C ARG A 34 18.35 2.98 -14.31
N GLU A 35 17.23 2.94 -13.59
CA GLU A 35 16.61 4.12 -12.98
C GLU A 35 17.58 4.80 -11.99
N TRP A 36 18.25 4.00 -11.15
CA TRP A 36 19.27 4.48 -10.21
C TRP A 36 20.50 5.06 -10.90
N VAL A 37 21.01 4.44 -11.97
CA VAL A 37 22.14 5.02 -12.73
C VAL A 37 21.74 6.36 -13.38
N ALA A 38 20.48 6.51 -13.79
CA ALA A 38 20.02 7.72 -14.46
C ALA A 38 19.73 8.90 -13.50
N GLY A 39 19.28 8.63 -12.27
CA GLY A 39 18.85 9.69 -11.34
C GLY A 39 19.21 9.46 -9.87
N GLY A 40 20.16 8.56 -9.59
CA GLY A 40 20.67 8.29 -8.25
C GLY A 40 19.66 7.62 -7.32
N PRO A 41 19.91 7.64 -6.00
CA PRO A 41 19.02 7.09 -4.97
C PRO A 41 17.60 7.66 -5.03
N ASP A 42 17.49 8.93 -5.40
CA ASP A 42 16.21 9.64 -5.44
C ASP A 42 15.30 9.14 -6.56
N ALA A 43 15.87 8.62 -7.67
CA ALA A 43 15.08 7.99 -8.74
C ALA A 43 14.38 6.69 -8.29
N LEU A 44 14.83 6.08 -7.19
CA LEU A 44 14.21 4.89 -6.59
C LEU A 44 13.36 5.21 -5.36
N LYS A 45 13.27 6.49 -4.95
CA LYS A 45 12.28 6.90 -3.97
C LYS A 45 10.91 6.57 -4.53
N SER A 46 10.15 5.77 -3.79
CA SER A 46 8.77 5.49 -4.16
C SER A 46 8.02 6.81 -4.08
N GLU A 47 7.47 7.32 -5.19
CA GLU A 47 6.53 8.46 -5.21
C GLU A 47 5.19 8.15 -4.50
N GLY A 48 5.17 7.20 -3.54
CA GLY A 48 3.97 6.57 -3.03
C GLY A 48 3.46 5.47 -3.95
N SER A 49 2.31 4.91 -3.59
CA SER A 49 1.65 3.84 -4.34
C SER A 49 1.37 4.30 -5.78
N VAL A 50 1.91 3.59 -6.78
CA VAL A 50 1.48 3.71 -8.20
C VAL A 50 0.13 2.98 -8.41
N GLY A 51 -0.69 2.92 -7.36
CA GLY A 51 -2.09 2.51 -7.42
C GLY A 51 -2.97 3.74 -7.47
N ALA A 52 -4.21 3.59 -7.94
CA ALA A 52 -5.20 4.66 -7.86
C ALA A 52 -5.20 5.28 -6.44
N SER A 53 -5.29 6.61 -6.37
CA SER A 53 -5.40 7.34 -5.10
C SER A 53 -6.40 6.62 -4.20
N THR A 54 -6.01 6.37 -2.95
CA THR A 54 -6.87 5.70 -1.98
C THR A 54 -8.23 6.37 -1.98
N LYS A 55 -9.29 5.63 -2.37
CA LYS A 55 -10.67 6.16 -2.45
C LYS A 55 -11.19 6.69 -1.11
N LEU A 56 -10.51 6.35 -0.02
CA LEU A 56 -10.77 6.84 1.33
C LEU A 56 -9.57 7.62 1.83
N ALA A 57 -9.83 8.84 2.32
CA ALA A 57 -8.87 9.59 3.11
C ALA A 57 -8.61 8.87 4.45
N ALA A 58 -7.45 9.14 5.08
CA ALA A 58 -7.08 8.52 6.36
C ALA A 58 -8.17 8.71 7.45
N LYS A 59 -8.83 9.87 7.48
CA LYS A 59 -9.94 10.15 8.41
C LYS A 59 -11.16 9.27 8.15
N GLN A 60 -11.46 8.94 6.90
CA GLN A 60 -12.57 8.06 6.53
C GLN A 60 -12.26 6.61 6.92
N VAL A 61 -11.01 6.17 6.74
CA VAL A 61 -10.53 4.85 7.20
C VAL A 61 -10.68 4.71 8.72
N GLU A 62 -10.22 5.70 9.48
CA GLU A 62 -10.30 5.67 10.94
C GLU A 62 -11.75 5.66 11.44
N ARG A 63 -12.63 6.47 10.83
CA ARG A 63 -14.06 6.45 11.15
C ARG A 63 -14.71 5.11 10.79
N LEU A 64 -14.31 4.50 9.68
CA LEU A 64 -14.81 3.18 9.29
C LEU A 64 -14.39 2.14 10.34
N ARG A 65 -13.13 2.17 10.79
CA ARG A 65 -12.62 1.28 11.85
C ARG A 65 -13.45 1.38 13.12
N GLN A 66 -13.68 2.59 13.62
CA GLN A 66 -14.48 2.81 14.83
C GLN A 66 -15.90 2.27 14.70
N ARG A 67 -16.56 2.45 13.55
CA ARG A 67 -17.92 1.93 13.32
C ARG A 67 -17.94 0.40 13.20
N LEU A 68 -16.90 -0.19 12.61
CA LEU A 68 -16.77 -1.65 12.55
C LEU A 68 -16.55 -2.26 13.93
N GLU A 69 -15.75 -1.60 14.77
CA GLU A 69 -15.49 -1.98 16.17
C GLU A 69 -16.72 -1.85 17.07
N ALA A 70 -17.54 -0.81 16.87
CA ALA A 70 -18.82 -0.66 17.57
C ALA A 70 -19.84 -1.78 17.22
N GLY A 71 -19.56 -2.52 16.15
CA GLY A 71 -20.31 -3.71 15.76
C GLY A 71 -21.57 -3.41 14.92
N PRO A 72 -22.15 -4.45 14.30
CA PRO A 72 -23.26 -4.29 13.35
C PRO A 72 -24.54 -3.74 13.97
N ALA A 73 -24.83 -4.11 15.23
CA ALA A 73 -26.00 -3.62 15.97
C ALA A 73 -25.98 -2.09 16.15
N ALA A 74 -24.81 -1.51 16.43
CA ALA A 74 -24.62 -0.06 16.53
C ALA A 74 -24.85 0.67 15.19
N SER A 75 -24.85 -0.06 14.07
CA SER A 75 -25.17 0.46 12.74
C SER A 75 -26.56 0.05 12.24
N GLY A 76 -27.43 -0.45 13.13
CA GLY A 76 -28.81 -0.82 12.81
C GLY A 76 -28.99 -2.22 12.20
N TYR A 77 -27.96 -3.07 12.24
CA TYR A 77 -28.05 -4.47 11.80
C TYR A 77 -28.16 -5.39 13.02
N THR A 78 -29.34 -5.41 13.63
CA THR A 78 -29.60 -6.06 14.92
C THR A 78 -30.00 -7.53 14.82
N GLU A 79 -30.53 -7.94 13.67
CA GLU A 79 -31.21 -9.21 13.47
C GLU A 79 -30.23 -10.39 13.42
N ASP A 80 -29.07 -10.18 12.80
CA ASP A 80 -28.04 -11.22 12.63
C ASP A 80 -26.66 -10.77 13.12
N GLN A 81 -26.50 -9.51 13.56
CA GLN A 81 -25.28 -8.91 14.11
C GLN A 81 -24.00 -9.27 13.35
N ARG A 82 -24.06 -9.24 12.02
CA ARG A 82 -22.94 -9.60 11.13
C ARG A 82 -22.47 -8.45 10.27
N TRP A 83 -21.16 -8.41 10.02
CA TRP A 83 -20.64 -7.64 8.90
C TRP A 83 -20.69 -8.47 7.63
N THR A 84 -21.36 -7.95 6.61
CA THR A 84 -21.31 -8.47 5.25
C THR A 84 -20.67 -7.43 4.34
N LEU A 85 -20.12 -7.85 3.21
CA LEU A 85 -19.50 -6.94 2.25
C LEU A 85 -20.46 -5.80 1.85
N ALA A 86 -21.73 -6.10 1.58
CA ALA A 86 -22.74 -5.11 1.24
C ALA A 86 -22.95 -4.06 2.35
N ARG A 87 -22.92 -4.48 3.62
CA ARG A 87 -23.07 -3.56 4.77
C ARG A 87 -21.85 -2.66 4.94
N VAL A 88 -20.65 -3.21 4.76
CA VAL A 88 -19.40 -2.43 4.80
C VAL A 88 -19.37 -1.41 3.66
N VAL A 89 -19.80 -1.78 2.45
CA VAL A 89 -19.94 -0.85 1.32
C VAL A 89 -20.92 0.28 1.65
N LYS A 90 -22.09 -0.04 2.22
CA LYS A 90 -23.07 0.98 2.65
C LYS A 90 -22.52 1.88 3.77
N LEU A 91 -21.71 1.34 4.67
CA LEU A 91 -21.00 2.13 5.68
C LEU A 91 -20.02 3.13 5.07
N ILE A 92 -19.28 2.71 4.05
CA ILE A 92 -18.34 3.56 3.32
C ILE A 92 -19.10 4.66 2.57
N ALA A 93 -20.20 4.32 1.89
CA ALA A 93 -21.00 5.28 1.12
C ALA A 93 -21.73 6.33 1.99
N THR A 94 -21.96 6.04 3.26
CA THR A 94 -22.64 6.94 4.21
C THR A 94 -21.68 7.85 4.99
N GLN A 95 -20.38 7.81 4.68
CA GLN A 95 -19.41 8.71 5.32
C GLN A 95 -19.38 10.06 4.60
N PRO A 96 -19.53 11.20 5.32
CA PRO A 96 -19.26 12.50 4.73
C PRO A 96 -17.77 12.64 4.39
N LEU A 97 -17.48 13.47 3.37
CA LEU A 97 -16.12 13.82 2.92
C LEU A 97 -15.33 14.54 4.02
#